data_AF-A0A3N1KJ57-F1
#
_entry.id   AF-A0A3N1KJ57-F1
#
_cell.length_a   1.000
_cell.length_b   1.000
_cell.length_c   1.000
_cell.angle_alpha   90.00
_cell.angle_beta   90.00
_cell.angle_gamma   90.00
#
_symmetry.space_group_name_H-M   'P 1'
#
loop_
_entity.id
_entity.type
_entity.pdbx_description
1 polymer ?
#
loop_
_entity_poly.entity_id
_entity_poly.type
_entity_poly.pdbx_seq_one_letter_code
_entity_poly.pdbx_strand_id
1 'polypeptide(L)'
;MSDPSSPLPTSDLTSAALTDEQGSLADTARDEVQAFLASPAEGIHDAAAAAVFALEHAVDAHVPVADLSAALDASPEAVQAIIDHDIDLEALHPDNNAG
;
A
#
# COMPACT_ATOMS: atom_id res chain seq x y z
N MET A 1 -50.68 16.18 -13.51
CA MET A 1 -49.30 16.70 -13.48
C MET A 1 -48.44 15.53 -13.04
N SER A 2 -47.56 15.09 -13.92
CA SER A 2 -46.77 13.86 -13.79
C SER A 2 -45.59 14.03 -12.83
N ASP A 3 -45.29 12.94 -12.13
CA ASP A 3 -44.18 12.55 -11.25
C ASP A 3 -43.18 13.59 -10.70
N PRO A 4 -42.88 13.55 -9.38
CA PRO A 4 -41.58 14.00 -8.90
C PRO A 4 -40.53 12.93 -9.24
N SER A 5 -39.73 13.19 -10.27
CA SER A 5 -38.48 12.47 -10.51
C SER A 5 -37.59 12.59 -9.27
N SER A 6 -37.58 11.57 -8.42
CA SER A 6 -36.52 11.39 -7.43
C SER A 6 -35.20 11.17 -8.19
N PRO A 7 -34.17 12.00 -7.98
CA PRO A 7 -32.84 11.61 -8.40
C PRO A 7 -32.46 10.39 -7.58
N LEU A 8 -32.27 9.25 -8.24
CA LEU A 8 -31.53 8.15 -7.64
C LEU A 8 -30.17 8.72 -7.21
N PRO A 9 -29.67 8.44 -6.00
CA PRO A 9 -28.25 8.60 -5.77
C PRO A 9 -27.59 7.67 -6.78
N THR A 10 -27.06 8.24 -7.86
CA THR A 10 -26.01 7.61 -8.62
C THR A 10 -24.90 7.39 -7.61
N SER A 11 -24.87 6.19 -7.05
CA SER A 11 -23.69 5.65 -6.39
C SER A 11 -22.60 5.74 -7.44
N ASP A 12 -21.92 6.87 -7.36
CA ASP A 12 -20.66 7.16 -8.01
C ASP A 12 -19.77 6.00 -7.59
N LEU A 13 -19.57 5.03 -8.50
CA LEU A 13 -18.62 3.94 -8.34
C LEU A 13 -17.20 4.47 -8.54
N THR A 14 -16.94 5.68 -8.05
CA THR A 14 -15.60 6.24 -7.91
C THR A 14 -15.01 5.60 -6.66
N SER A 15 -13.71 5.30 -6.70
CA SER A 15 -12.90 5.13 -5.49
C SER A 15 -13.44 6.06 -4.42
N ALA A 16 -14.08 5.51 -3.39
CA ALA A 16 -14.40 6.31 -2.24
C ALA A 16 -13.06 6.90 -1.79
N ALA A 17 -12.96 8.23 -1.83
CA ALA A 17 -11.74 8.91 -1.42
C ALA A 17 -11.31 8.35 -0.05
N LEU A 18 -10.04 7.99 0.08
CA LEU A 18 -9.49 7.50 1.34
C LEU A 18 -9.88 8.45 2.46
N THR A 19 -10.16 7.89 3.64
CA THR A 19 -10.21 8.72 4.84
C THR A 19 -8.82 9.31 5.12
N ASP A 20 -8.76 10.40 5.89
CA ASP A 20 -7.47 11.00 6.27
C ASP A 20 -6.55 9.98 6.98
N GLU A 21 -7.14 9.10 7.79
CA GLU A 21 -6.42 8.01 8.47
C GLU A 21 -5.85 7.00 7.47
N GLN A 22 -6.67 6.56 6.51
CA GLN A 22 -6.24 5.64 5.45
C GLN A 22 -5.14 6.25 4.57
N GLY A 23 -5.24 7.54 4.24
CA GLY A 23 -4.19 8.26 3.54
C GLY A 23 -2.89 8.29 4.32
N SER A 24 -2.94 8.62 5.62
CA SER A 24 -1.76 8.62 6.49
C SER A 24 -1.11 7.25 6.63
N LEU A 25 -1.90 6.17 6.60
CA LEU A 25 -1.39 4.80 6.65
C LEU A 25 -0.71 4.41 5.34
N ALA A 26 -1.28 4.80 4.19
CA ALA A 26 -0.64 4.60 2.89
C ALA A 26 0.70 5.37 2.79
N ASP A 27 0.73 6.61 3.28
CA ASP A 27 1.96 7.42 3.35
C ASP A 27 2.99 6.78 4.29
N THR A 28 2.57 6.26 5.45
CA THR A 28 3.46 5.54 6.37
C THR A 28 4.05 4.29 5.72
N ALA A 29 3.22 3.47 5.06
CA ALA A 29 3.70 2.28 4.36
C ALA A 29 4.68 2.62 3.23
N ARG A 30 4.43 3.70 2.51
CA ARG A 30 5.36 4.23 1.51
C ARG A 30 6.69 4.63 2.14
N ASP A 31 6.66 5.40 3.23
CA ASP A 31 7.87 5.88 3.90
C ASP A 31 8.73 4.72 4.43
N GLU A 32 8.10 3.68 5.00
CA GLU A 32 8.82 2.50 5.47
C GLU A 32 9.42 1.69 4.31
N VAL A 33 8.72 1.55 3.17
CA VAL A 33 9.30 0.91 1.98
C VAL A 33 10.48 1.73 1.43
N GLN A 34 10.39 3.06 1.44
CA GLN A 34 11.52 3.91 1.05
C GLN A 34 12.70 3.80 2.02
N ALA A 35 12.42 3.71 3.33
CA ALA A 35 13.43 3.48 4.35
C ALA A 35 14.13 2.13 4.15
N PHE A 36 13.37 1.07 3.81
CA PHE A 36 13.92 -0.22 3.42
C PHE A 36 14.87 -0.11 2.22
N LEU A 37 14.45 0.53 1.12
CA LEU A 37 15.29 0.70 -0.07
C LEU A 37 16.56 1.52 0.16
N ALA A 38 16.55 2.38 1.18
CA ALA A 38 17.69 3.20 1.59
C ALA A 38 18.51 2.59 2.74
N SER A 39 18.09 1.42 3.26
CA SER A 39 18.72 0.82 4.44
C SER A 39 20.12 0.30 4.09
N PRO A 40 21.08 0.38 5.02
CA PRO A 40 22.36 -0.29 4.84
C PRO A 40 22.20 -1.80 4.98
N ALA A 41 23.09 -2.59 4.38
CA ALA A 41 23.07 -4.06 4.42
C ALA A 41 22.84 -4.70 5.82
N GLU A 42 23.38 -4.09 6.88
CA GLU A 42 23.23 -4.57 8.25
C GLU A 42 21.81 -4.38 8.83
N GLY A 43 20.98 -3.51 8.24
CA GLY A 43 19.63 -3.16 8.69
C GLY A 43 18.50 -3.62 7.75
N ILE A 44 18.82 -4.36 6.68
CA ILE A 44 17.84 -4.81 5.68
C ILE A 44 16.69 -5.59 6.31
N HIS A 45 17.00 -6.52 7.22
CA HIS A 45 16.00 -7.37 7.88
C HIS A 45 14.98 -6.54 8.67
N ASP A 46 15.47 -5.65 9.54
CA ASP A 46 14.62 -4.81 10.38
C ASP A 46 13.78 -3.83 9.54
N ALA A 47 14.39 -3.26 8.49
CA ALA A 47 13.69 -2.32 7.61
C ALA A 47 12.65 -3.02 6.73
N ALA A 48 12.93 -4.24 6.26
CA ALA A 48 11.97 -5.05 5.52
C ALA A 48 10.77 -5.43 6.39
N ALA A 49 11.03 -5.87 7.64
CA ALA A 49 9.98 -6.20 8.60
C ALA A 49 9.09 -4.99 8.91
N ALA A 50 9.67 -3.79 9.08
CA ALA A 50 8.92 -2.55 9.29
C ALA A 50 8.04 -2.19 8.07
N ALA A 51 8.58 -2.29 6.87
CA ALA A 51 7.86 -2.04 5.62
C ALA A 51 6.69 -3.02 5.43
N VAL A 52 6.91 -4.32 5.62
CA VAL A 52 5.86 -5.34 5.52
C VAL A 52 4.77 -5.11 6.57
N PHE A 53 5.17 -4.85 7.83
CA PHE A 53 4.22 -4.55 8.90
C PHE A 53 3.35 -3.32 8.58
N ALA A 54 3.93 -2.26 8.02
CA ALA A 54 3.18 -1.07 7.65
C ALA A 54 2.16 -1.34 6.52
N LEU A 55 2.53 -2.18 5.55
CA LEU A 55 1.63 -2.60 4.47
C LEU A 55 0.47 -3.44 4.99
N GLU A 56 0.75 -4.44 5.83
CA GLU A 56 -0.27 -5.27 6.50
C GLU A 56 -1.20 -4.41 7.33
N HIS A 57 -0.65 -3.50 8.13
CA HIS A 57 -1.43 -2.61 8.98
C HIS A 57 -2.37 -1.70 8.17
N ALA A 58 -1.90 -1.17 7.04
CA ALA A 58 -2.74 -0.38 6.14
C ALA A 58 -3.89 -1.22 5.55
N VAL A 59 -3.62 -2.46 5.13
CA VAL A 59 -4.69 -3.36 4.63
C VAL A 59 -5.68 -3.74 5.72
N ASP A 60 -5.22 -4.03 6.93
CA ASP A 60 -6.09 -4.29 8.10
C ASP A 60 -6.97 -3.06 8.43
N ALA A 61 -6.45 -1.86 8.22
CA ALA A 61 -7.19 -0.59 8.29
C ALA A 61 -8.05 -0.31 7.05
N HIS A 62 -8.23 -1.31 6.18
CA HIS A 62 -9.05 -1.26 4.97
C HIS A 62 -8.57 -0.25 3.92
N VAL A 63 -7.27 0.08 3.91
CA VAL A 63 -6.67 0.81 2.78
C VAL A 63 -6.67 -0.14 1.57
N PRO A 64 -7.27 0.25 0.43
CA PRO A 64 -7.27 -0.58 -0.76
C PRO A 64 -5.85 -0.79 -1.30
N VAL A 65 -5.55 -2.01 -1.71
CA VAL A 65 -4.24 -2.37 -2.32
C VAL A 65 -3.94 -1.52 -3.56
N ALA A 66 -4.97 -1.09 -4.29
CA ALA A 66 -4.81 -0.18 -5.42
C ALA A 66 -4.22 1.18 -4.98
N ASP A 67 -4.67 1.74 -3.86
CA ASP A 67 -4.15 3.00 -3.35
C ASP A 67 -2.74 2.84 -2.77
N LEU A 68 -2.47 1.73 -2.07
CA LEU A 68 -1.11 1.39 -1.65
C LEU A 68 -0.16 1.26 -2.85
N SER A 69 -0.59 0.55 -3.89
CA SER A 69 0.20 0.38 -5.12
C SER A 69 0.53 1.72 -5.80
N ALA A 70 -0.43 2.65 -5.81
CA ALA A 70 -0.22 3.98 -6.34
C ALA A 70 0.75 4.81 -5.47
N ALA A 71 0.65 4.70 -4.14
CA ALA A 71 1.56 5.38 -3.21
C ALA A 71 3.02 4.88 -3.35
N LEU A 72 3.17 3.58 -3.58
CA LEU A 72 4.46 2.89 -3.70
C LEU A 72 5.06 2.95 -5.11
N ASP A 73 4.33 3.44 -6.10
CA ASP A 73 4.68 3.34 -7.53
C ASP A 73 5.02 1.89 -7.95
N ALA A 74 4.24 0.95 -7.44
CA ALA A 74 4.42 -0.49 -7.63
C ALA A 74 3.16 -1.13 -8.23
N SER A 75 3.29 -2.33 -8.80
CA SER A 75 2.11 -3.08 -9.26
C SER A 75 1.28 -3.59 -8.07
N PRO A 76 -0.07 -3.53 -8.13
CA PRO A 76 -0.95 -4.10 -7.09
C PRO A 76 -0.62 -5.56 -6.76
N GLU A 77 -0.27 -6.36 -7.77
CA GLU A 77 0.10 -7.76 -7.60
C GLU A 77 1.38 -7.93 -6.76
N ALA A 78 2.37 -7.04 -6.92
CA ALA A 78 3.59 -7.07 -6.14
C ALA A 78 3.33 -6.67 -4.68
N VAL A 79 2.52 -5.63 -4.46
CA VAL A 79 2.11 -5.21 -3.12
C VAL A 79 1.37 -6.34 -2.41
N GLN A 80 0.41 -6.97 -3.10
CA GLN A 80 -0.32 -8.11 -2.55
C GLN A 80 0.60 -9.29 -2.24
N ALA A 81 1.53 -9.63 -3.13
CA ALA A 81 2.46 -10.74 -2.92
C ALA A 81 3.45 -10.50 -1.75
N ILE A 82 3.84 -9.25 -1.49
CA ILE A 82 4.64 -8.89 -0.31
C ILE A 82 3.82 -9.11 0.97
N ILE A 83 2.56 -8.67 0.98
CA ILE A 83 1.65 -8.81 2.12
C ILE A 83 1.31 -10.28 2.39
N ASP A 84 1.11 -11.08 1.34
CA ASP A 84 0.87 -12.52 1.46
C ASP A 84 2.14 -13.32 1.80
N HIS A 85 3.30 -12.65 1.94
CA HIS A 85 4.62 -13.24 2.10
C HIS A 85 5.02 -14.24 0.99
N ASP A 86 4.39 -14.14 -0.18
CA ASP A 86 4.76 -14.90 -1.38
C ASP A 86 6.09 -14.41 -1.96
N ILE A 87 6.42 -13.14 -1.72
CA ILE A 87 7.70 -12.52 -2.05
C ILE A 87 8.41 -12.11 -0.76
N ASP A 88 9.66 -12.55 -0.63
CA ASP A 88 10.56 -12.05 0.39
C ASP A 88 11.06 -10.66 0.01
N LEU A 89 10.58 -9.65 0.75
CA LEU A 89 10.96 -8.25 0.50
C LEU A 89 12.47 -8.05 0.68
N GLU A 90 13.13 -8.74 1.62
CA GLU A 90 14.56 -8.62 1.85
C GLU A 90 15.37 -9.00 0.60
N ALA A 91 14.93 -10.03 -0.10
CA ALA A 91 15.57 -10.49 -1.34
C ALA A 91 15.48 -9.44 -2.47
N LEU A 92 14.55 -8.49 -2.39
CA LEU A 92 14.41 -7.40 -3.35
C LEU A 92 15.31 -6.20 -3.06
N HIS A 93 16.06 -6.20 -1.95
CA HIS A 93 16.92 -5.07 -1.60
C HIS A 93 17.99 -4.84 -2.70
N PRO A 94 18.30 -3.58 -3.07
CA PRO A 94 19.30 -3.27 -4.10
C PRO A 94 20.67 -3.90 -3.81
N ASP A 95 21.13 -3.86 -2.56
CA ASP A 95 22.42 -4.45 -2.17
C ASP A 95 22.47 -5.97 -2.32
N ASN A 96 21.34 -6.67 -2.17
CA ASN A 96 21.26 -8.12 -2.37
C ASN A 96 21.27 -8.51 -3.86
N ASN A 97 20.92 -7.58 -4.74
CA ASN A 97 20.85 -7.77 -6.19
C ASN A 97 22.00 -7.11 -6.97
N ALA A 98 22.88 -6.37 -6.29
CA ALA A 98 24.03 -5.71 -6.90
C ALA A 98 25.28 -6.62 -7.04
N GLY A 99 25.14 -7.92 -6.71
CA GLY A 99 26.21 -8.92 -6.73
C GLY A 99 26.54 -9.51 -8.10
#